data_AF-A0A242B0J5-F1
#
_entry.id   AF-A0A242B0J5-F1
#
_cell.length_a   1.000
_cell.length_b   1.000
_cell.length_c   1.000
_cell.angle_alpha   90.00
_cell.angle_beta   90.00
_cell.angle_gamma   90.00
#
_symmetry.space_group_name_H-M   'P 1'
#
loop_
_entity.id
_entity.type
_entity.pdbx_description
1 polymer ?
#
loop_
_entity_poly.entity_id
_entity_poly.type
_entity_poly.pdbx_seq_one_letter_code
_entity_poly.pdbx_strand_id
1 'polypeptide(L)'
;MSWRKKFNSFKTKQKKEESFFPSKLKSDKDIIVQKENFEQVKMQFKGVKENEQLLDSAITDQIDQHLFFTHIILEQATNRPLRKNEITIFLETQKYVQLLKDRKKSADELLDMLFELYIKGAIFVGKYEDENTENIGIYYARRGIYSFFKVFIYDISKREKINYE
;
A
#
# COMPACT_ATOMS: atom_id res chain seq x y z
N MET A 1 8.84 19.49 13.61
CA MET A 1 8.44 18.21 14.25
C MET A 1 9.04 17.06 13.41
N SER A 2 9.94 16.24 13.97
CA SER A 2 10.69 15.22 13.22
C SER A 2 9.76 14.20 12.56
N TRP A 3 9.95 13.89 11.27
CA TRP A 3 9.19 12.89 10.53
C TRP A 3 9.09 11.57 11.33
N ARG A 4 10.18 11.14 12.00
CA ARG A 4 10.21 9.97 12.90
C ARG A 4 9.04 9.91 13.90
N LYS A 5 8.59 11.05 14.47
CA LYS A 5 7.46 11.08 15.42
C LYS A 5 6.10 10.83 14.74
N LYS A 6 5.89 11.26 13.49
CA LYS A 6 4.68 10.92 12.70
C LYS A 6 4.68 9.46 12.22
N PHE A 7 5.85 8.82 12.12
CA PHE A 7 5.99 7.43 11.66
C PHE A 7 5.85 6.39 12.78
N ASN A 8 6.32 6.69 14.00
CA ASN A 8 6.22 5.75 15.12
C ASN A 8 4.78 5.49 15.58
N SER A 9 3.81 6.33 15.21
CA SER A 9 2.38 6.06 15.43
C SER A 9 1.77 5.05 14.44
N PHE A 10 2.49 4.69 13.36
CA PHE A 10 2.07 3.64 12.41
C PHE A 10 2.73 2.29 12.66
N LYS A 11 3.91 2.26 13.30
CA LYS A 11 4.38 1.03 13.95
C LYS A 11 3.38 0.73 15.08
N THR A 12 3.09 -0.55 15.32
CA THR A 12 2.34 -1.07 16.49
C THR A 12 0.81 -1.07 16.44
N LYS A 13 0.23 -1.83 15.51
CA LYS A 13 -0.87 -2.77 15.79
C LYS A 13 -0.93 -3.72 14.60
N GLN A 14 -0.71 -5.03 14.81
CA GLN A 14 -1.12 -6.03 13.83
C GLN A 14 -2.58 -5.75 13.53
N LYS A 15 -2.84 -5.36 12.31
CA LYS A 15 -4.21 -5.10 11.84
C LYS A 15 -4.86 -6.46 11.61
N LYS A 16 -6.14 -6.62 11.94
CA LYS A 16 -6.90 -7.86 11.63
C LYS A 16 -6.73 -8.23 10.15
N GLU A 17 -6.58 -7.22 9.31
CA GLU A 17 -6.30 -7.25 7.88
C GLU A 17 -5.05 -8.07 7.52
N GLU A 18 -4.01 -8.10 8.39
CA GLU A 18 -2.79 -8.86 8.16
C GLU A 18 -3.01 -10.38 8.21
N SER A 19 -4.13 -10.87 8.74
CA SER A 19 -4.49 -12.30 8.65
C SER A 19 -4.98 -12.70 7.26
N PHE A 20 -5.43 -11.74 6.44
CA PHE A 20 -5.93 -11.97 5.08
C PHE A 20 -4.90 -11.55 4.03
N PHE A 21 -4.25 -10.41 4.26
CA PHE A 21 -3.20 -9.87 3.41
C PHE A 21 -1.97 -9.51 4.27
N PRO A 22 -0.96 -10.38 4.39
CA PRO A 22 0.18 -10.13 5.26
C PRO A 22 1.03 -8.95 4.75
N SER A 23 1.56 -8.17 5.69
CA SER A 23 2.44 -7.02 5.39
C SER A 23 3.82 -7.42 4.83
N LYS A 24 4.07 -8.72 4.70
CA LYS A 24 5.35 -9.33 4.31
C LYS A 24 5.08 -10.59 3.49
N LEU A 25 5.69 -10.69 2.32
CA LEU A 25 5.65 -11.88 1.48
C LEU A 25 7.09 -12.36 1.26
N LYS A 26 7.34 -13.66 1.47
CA LYS A 26 8.69 -14.25 1.38
C LYS A 26 8.80 -15.33 0.30
N SER A 27 7.69 -15.84 -0.21
CA SER A 27 7.66 -16.92 -1.20
C SER A 27 6.66 -16.69 -2.33
N ASP A 28 6.89 -17.33 -3.47
CA ASP A 28 5.95 -17.33 -4.60
C ASP A 28 4.60 -17.97 -4.23
N LYS A 29 4.61 -18.93 -3.29
CA LYS A 29 3.39 -19.52 -2.74
C LYS A 29 2.54 -18.46 -2.04
N ASP A 30 3.16 -17.55 -1.29
CA ASP A 30 2.43 -16.47 -0.61
C ASP A 30 1.74 -15.57 -1.66
N ILE A 31 2.44 -15.22 -2.75
CA ILE A 31 1.92 -14.37 -3.83
C ILE A 31 0.70 -15.01 -4.50
N ILE A 32 0.73 -16.33 -4.75
CA ILE A 32 -0.40 -17.05 -5.37
C ILE A 32 -1.64 -16.95 -4.47
N VAL A 33 -1.49 -17.23 -3.18
CA VAL A 33 -2.59 -17.11 -2.20
C VAL A 33 -3.14 -15.69 -2.15
N GLN A 34 -2.27 -14.67 -2.22
CA GLN A 34 -2.72 -13.28 -2.25
C GLN A 34 -3.52 -12.93 -3.51
N LYS A 35 -3.16 -13.48 -4.67
CA LYS A 35 -3.91 -13.29 -5.91
C LYS A 35 -5.30 -13.92 -5.82
N GLU A 36 -5.40 -15.12 -5.28
CA GLU A 36 -6.69 -15.80 -5.07
C GLU A 36 -7.59 -15.01 -4.11
N ASN A 37 -7.03 -14.54 -2.99
CA ASN A 37 -7.75 -13.67 -2.05
C ASN A 37 -8.20 -12.36 -2.71
N PHE A 38 -7.36 -11.77 -3.56
CA PHE A 38 -7.66 -10.54 -4.26
C PHE A 38 -8.83 -10.69 -5.24
N GLU A 39 -8.86 -11.75 -6.05
CA GLU A 39 -9.96 -12.01 -6.99
C GLU A 39 -11.31 -12.15 -6.26
N GLN A 40 -11.32 -12.83 -5.11
CA GLN A 40 -12.53 -12.94 -4.28
C GLN A 40 -13.05 -11.57 -3.83
N VAL A 41 -12.14 -10.67 -3.42
CA VAL A 41 -12.52 -9.33 -3.00
C VAL A 41 -12.94 -8.47 -4.19
N LYS A 42 -12.24 -8.56 -5.32
CA LYS A 42 -12.56 -7.83 -6.55
C LYS A 42 -13.98 -8.15 -7.04
N MET A 43 -14.40 -9.42 -6.97
CA MET A 43 -15.77 -9.81 -7.30
C MET A 43 -16.82 -9.16 -6.37
N GLN A 44 -16.53 -9.06 -5.08
CA GLN A 44 -17.44 -8.46 -4.09
C GLN A 44 -17.47 -6.93 -4.14
N PHE A 45 -16.41 -6.33 -4.69
CA PHE A 45 -16.34 -4.90 -4.90
C PHE A 45 -17.28 -4.42 -6.01
N LYS A 46 -17.60 -5.29 -6.98
CA LYS A 46 -18.46 -4.96 -8.13
C LYS A 46 -19.90 -4.68 -7.71
N GLY A 47 -20.41 -3.52 -8.11
CA GLY A 47 -21.82 -3.15 -7.98
C GLY A 47 -22.22 -2.47 -6.66
N VAL A 48 -21.25 -2.15 -5.79
CA VAL A 48 -21.52 -1.45 -4.52
C VAL A 48 -21.01 -0.02 -4.59
N LYS A 49 -21.92 0.95 -4.56
CA LYS A 49 -21.59 2.38 -4.73
C LYS A 49 -20.70 2.95 -3.62
N GLU A 50 -20.86 2.49 -2.37
CA GLU A 50 -19.99 2.91 -1.26
C GLU A 50 -18.53 2.46 -1.47
N ASN A 51 -18.32 1.36 -2.18
CA ASN A 51 -16.99 0.83 -2.47
C ASN A 51 -16.22 1.71 -3.46
N GLU A 52 -16.91 2.38 -4.40
CA GLU A 52 -16.29 3.35 -5.31
C GLU A 52 -15.71 4.56 -4.56
N GLN A 53 -16.43 5.10 -3.58
CA GLN A 53 -15.94 6.22 -2.76
C GLN A 53 -14.73 5.83 -1.91
N LEU A 54 -14.71 4.59 -1.41
CA LEU A 54 -13.58 4.06 -0.65
C LEU A 54 -12.36 3.83 -1.54
N LEU A 55 -12.57 3.35 -2.76
CA LEU A 55 -11.53 3.22 -3.76
C LEU A 55 -10.94 4.60 -4.10
N ASP A 56 -11.76 5.60 -4.38
CA ASP A 56 -11.32 6.97 -4.62
C ASP A 56 -10.51 7.55 -3.45
N SER A 57 -10.97 7.30 -2.21
CA SER A 57 -10.24 7.69 -1.00
C SER A 57 -8.89 6.98 -0.91
N ALA A 58 -8.83 5.68 -1.17
CA ALA A 58 -7.59 4.90 -1.11
C ALA A 58 -6.59 5.33 -2.20
N ILE A 59 -7.07 5.64 -3.40
CA ILE A 59 -6.24 6.17 -4.49
C ILE A 59 -5.68 7.54 -4.11
N THR A 60 -6.51 8.42 -3.55
CA THR A 60 -6.09 9.75 -3.08
C THR A 60 -5.03 9.63 -1.99
N ASP A 61 -5.27 8.80 -0.97
CA ASP A 61 -4.30 8.50 0.07
C ASP A 61 -2.98 7.97 -0.49
N GLN A 62 -3.05 7.06 -1.47
CA GLN A 62 -1.88 6.46 -2.10
C GLN A 62 -1.05 7.51 -2.85
N ILE A 63 -1.69 8.41 -3.59
CA ILE A 63 -1.04 9.54 -4.27
C ILE A 63 -0.35 10.43 -3.23
N ASP A 64 -1.04 10.78 -2.14
CA ASP A 64 -0.49 11.61 -1.07
C ASP A 64 0.73 10.96 -0.42
N GLN A 65 0.72 9.63 -0.22
CA GLN A 65 1.89 8.90 0.27
C GLN A 65 3.05 8.98 -0.72
N HIS A 66 2.83 8.74 -2.00
CA HIS A 66 3.88 8.84 -3.01
C HIS A 66 4.49 10.25 -3.08
N LEU A 67 3.66 11.31 -3.01
CA LEU A 67 4.11 12.70 -2.99
C LEU A 67 4.93 13.01 -1.74
N PHE A 68 4.49 12.53 -0.57
CA PHE A 68 5.23 12.69 0.68
C PHE A 68 6.61 12.01 0.63
N PHE A 69 6.72 10.80 0.09
CA PHE A 69 8.03 10.14 -0.04
C PHE A 69 8.94 10.82 -1.06
N THR A 70 8.37 11.31 -2.16
CA THR A 70 9.08 12.15 -3.13
C THR A 70 9.71 13.35 -2.42
N HIS A 71 8.92 14.05 -1.57
CA HIS A 71 9.41 15.19 -0.79
C HIS A 71 10.57 14.81 0.15
N ILE A 72 10.45 13.71 0.92
CA ILE A 72 11.53 13.28 1.81
C ILE A 72 12.81 12.98 1.02
N ILE A 73 12.71 12.29 -0.11
CA ILE A 73 13.90 11.94 -0.91
C ILE A 73 14.57 13.21 -1.47
N LEU A 74 13.79 14.18 -1.95
CA LEU A 74 14.33 15.47 -2.39
C LEU A 74 15.02 16.23 -1.25
N GLU A 75 14.42 16.25 -0.05
CA GLU A 75 15.05 16.84 1.14
C GLU A 75 16.35 16.12 1.54
N GLN A 76 16.44 14.81 1.35
CA GLN A 76 17.70 14.08 1.59
C GLN A 76 18.77 14.46 0.55
N ALA A 77 18.37 14.65 -0.71
CA ALA A 77 19.26 14.98 -1.82
C ALA A 77 19.96 16.35 -1.62
N THR A 78 19.33 17.29 -0.93
CA THR A 78 19.95 18.60 -0.62
C THR A 78 21.05 18.49 0.43
N ASN A 79 21.05 17.43 1.24
CA ASN A 79 21.97 17.24 2.36
C ASN A 79 23.08 16.22 2.06
N ARG A 80 22.83 15.27 1.16
CA ARG A 80 23.80 14.23 0.76
C ARG A 80 23.46 13.61 -0.60
N PRO A 81 24.42 12.96 -1.28
CA PRO A 81 24.13 12.12 -2.43
C PRO A 81 23.10 11.03 -2.10
N LEU A 82 22.17 10.81 -3.04
CA LEU A 82 21.16 9.76 -2.93
C LEU A 82 21.77 8.38 -3.19
N ARG A 83 21.28 7.38 -2.45
CA ARG A 83 21.62 5.98 -2.67
C ARG A 83 20.79 5.42 -3.83
N LYS A 84 21.29 4.35 -4.47
CA LYS A 84 20.63 3.70 -5.61
C LYS A 84 19.16 3.32 -5.31
N ASN A 85 18.88 2.78 -4.13
CA ASN A 85 17.53 2.40 -3.71
C ASN A 85 16.60 3.62 -3.53
N GLU A 86 17.12 4.75 -3.04
CA GLU A 86 16.34 5.99 -2.87
C GLU A 86 15.96 6.58 -4.24
N ILE A 87 16.87 6.53 -5.21
CA ILE A 87 16.59 6.93 -6.60
C ILE A 87 15.53 6.02 -7.22
N THR A 88 15.63 4.70 -7.02
CA THR A 88 14.60 3.76 -7.49
C THR A 88 13.23 4.07 -6.91
N ILE A 89 13.13 4.27 -5.59
CA ILE A 89 11.86 4.62 -4.93
C ILE A 89 11.30 5.93 -5.49
N PHE A 90 12.15 6.95 -5.69
CA PHE A 90 11.73 8.23 -6.25
C PHE A 90 11.16 8.10 -7.68
N LEU A 91 11.80 7.33 -8.55
CA LEU A 91 11.31 7.10 -9.90
C LEU A 91 9.99 6.32 -9.90
N GLU A 92 9.87 5.32 -9.02
CA GLU A 92 8.64 4.56 -8.85
C GLU A 92 7.50 5.43 -8.32
N THR A 93 7.73 6.27 -7.30
CA THR A 93 6.69 7.16 -6.76
C THR A 93 6.16 8.11 -7.83
N GLN A 94 7.03 8.69 -8.65
CA GLN A 94 6.61 9.56 -9.76
C GLN A 94 5.76 8.81 -10.80
N LYS A 95 6.20 7.62 -11.21
CA LYS A 95 5.44 6.77 -12.14
C LYS A 95 4.06 6.43 -11.59
N TYR A 96 3.96 6.02 -10.33
CA TYR A 96 2.69 5.64 -9.71
C TYR A 96 1.75 6.82 -9.52
N VAL A 97 2.24 8.00 -9.14
CA VAL A 97 1.40 9.22 -9.08
C VAL A 97 0.80 9.52 -10.45
N GLN A 98 1.58 9.43 -11.52
CA GLN A 98 1.08 9.71 -12.86
C GLN A 98 0.02 8.69 -13.30
N LEU A 99 0.27 7.40 -13.02
CA LEU A 99 -0.68 6.33 -13.36
C LEU A 99 -1.97 6.42 -12.55
N LEU A 100 -1.89 6.71 -11.25
CA LEU A 100 -3.06 6.79 -10.35
C LEU A 100 -3.91 8.05 -10.59
N LYS A 101 -3.31 9.14 -11.10
CA LYS A 101 -4.03 10.37 -11.45
C LYS A 101 -4.78 10.30 -12.79
N ASP A 102 -4.55 9.27 -13.60
CA ASP A 102 -5.23 9.11 -14.87
C ASP A 102 -6.72 8.77 -14.66
N ARG A 103 -7.57 9.78 -14.86
CA ARG A 103 -9.03 9.70 -14.64
C ARG A 103 -9.76 8.82 -15.67
N LYS A 104 -9.07 8.25 -16.66
CA LYS A 104 -9.68 7.34 -17.64
C LYS A 104 -9.77 5.89 -17.16
N LYS A 105 -9.19 5.57 -16.01
CA LYS A 105 -9.15 4.21 -15.47
C LYS A 105 -10.49 3.80 -14.87
N SER A 106 -10.88 2.57 -15.13
CA SER A 106 -12.01 1.90 -14.47
C SER A 106 -11.68 1.53 -13.03
N ALA A 107 -12.70 1.28 -12.20
CA ALA A 107 -12.54 0.82 -10.82
C ALA A 107 -11.74 -0.50 -10.74
N ASP A 108 -11.98 -1.44 -11.67
CA ASP A 108 -11.25 -2.70 -11.76
C ASP A 108 -9.74 -2.46 -11.99
N GLU A 109 -9.38 -1.54 -12.89
CA GLU A 109 -7.97 -1.20 -13.15
C GLU A 109 -7.31 -0.54 -11.95
N LEU A 110 -8.03 0.34 -11.24
CA LEU A 110 -7.52 1.00 -10.04
C LEU A 110 -7.30 0.01 -8.89
N LEU A 111 -8.19 -0.97 -8.73
CA LEU A 111 -8.03 -2.08 -7.77
C LEU A 111 -6.81 -2.94 -8.10
N ASP A 112 -6.63 -3.31 -9.37
CA ASP A 112 -5.49 -4.10 -9.84
C ASP A 112 -4.17 -3.36 -9.56
N MET A 113 -4.15 -2.06 -9.79
CA MET A 113 -2.98 -1.23 -9.50
C MET A 113 -2.67 -1.14 -8.00
N LEU A 114 -3.68 -0.98 -7.15
CA LEU A 114 -3.49 -0.99 -5.69
C LEU A 114 -2.98 -2.35 -5.20
N PHE A 115 -3.47 -3.45 -5.79
CA PHE A 115 -2.99 -4.79 -5.47
C PHE A 115 -1.54 -5.01 -5.90
N GLU A 116 -1.16 -4.56 -7.09
CA GLU A 116 0.23 -4.62 -7.56
C GLU A 116 1.18 -3.87 -6.60
N LEU A 117 0.77 -2.68 -6.18
CA LEU A 117 1.50 -1.87 -5.19
C LEU A 117 1.64 -2.58 -3.84
N TYR A 118 0.58 -3.25 -3.39
CA TYR A 118 0.62 -4.10 -2.20
C TYR A 118 1.63 -5.24 -2.34
N ILE A 119 1.57 -6.03 -3.42
CA ILE A 119 2.48 -7.17 -3.62
C ILE A 119 3.95 -6.70 -3.63
N LYS A 120 4.25 -5.65 -4.40
CA LYS A 120 5.60 -5.08 -4.45
C LYS A 120 6.07 -4.58 -3.09
N GLY A 121 5.20 -3.88 -2.37
CA GLY A 121 5.49 -3.42 -1.02
C GLY A 121 5.78 -4.59 -0.06
N ALA A 122 4.91 -5.59 -0.03
CA ALA A 122 5.02 -6.70 0.92
C ALA A 122 6.24 -7.60 0.63
N ILE A 123 6.60 -7.81 -0.64
CA ILE A 123 7.87 -8.48 -1.02
C ILE A 123 9.07 -7.65 -0.56
N PHE A 124 9.04 -6.33 -0.77
CA PHE A 124 10.13 -5.45 -0.34
C PHE A 124 10.31 -5.51 1.19
N VAL A 125 9.22 -5.43 1.96
CA VAL A 125 9.31 -5.57 3.42
C VAL A 125 9.83 -6.96 3.79
N GLY A 126 9.31 -8.04 3.20
CA GLY A 126 9.74 -9.41 3.49
C GLY A 126 11.23 -9.64 3.21
N LYS A 127 11.80 -8.95 2.23
CA LYS A 127 13.22 -9.03 1.86
C LYS A 127 14.14 -8.21 2.78
N TYR A 128 13.74 -6.99 3.16
CA TYR A 128 14.66 -6.03 3.77
C TYR A 128 14.38 -5.71 5.24
N GLU A 129 13.30 -6.21 5.83
CA GLU A 129 12.96 -5.89 7.22
C GLU A 129 13.99 -6.37 8.24
N ASP A 130 14.63 -7.50 7.97
CA ASP A 130 15.70 -8.05 8.82
C ASP A 130 17.00 -7.23 8.70
N GLU A 131 17.13 -6.37 7.67
CA GLU A 131 18.31 -5.54 7.38
C GLU A 131 18.25 -4.12 7.99
N ASN A 132 17.69 -3.98 9.20
CA ASN A 132 17.65 -2.74 10.01
C ASN A 132 16.41 -1.84 9.77
N THR A 133 15.66 -1.54 10.83
CA THR A 133 14.34 -0.89 10.79
C THR A 133 14.36 0.61 10.44
N GLU A 134 15.51 1.19 10.08
CA GLU A 134 15.63 2.61 9.68
C GLU A 134 15.64 2.83 8.15
N ASN A 135 15.40 1.79 7.36
CA ASN A 135 15.35 1.91 5.90
C ASN A 135 14.06 2.62 5.45
N ILE A 136 14.21 3.82 4.88
CA ILE A 136 13.12 4.65 4.31
C ILE A 136 12.24 3.87 3.31
N GLY A 137 12.81 2.91 2.57
CA GLY A 137 12.08 2.06 1.64
C GLY A 137 11.09 1.11 2.31
N ILE A 138 11.40 0.60 3.50
CA ILE A 138 10.47 -0.25 4.27
C ILE A 138 9.27 0.58 4.72
N TYR A 139 9.50 1.82 5.13
CA TYR A 139 8.43 2.74 5.50
C TYR A 139 7.53 3.07 4.32
N TYR A 140 8.12 3.31 3.14
CA TYR A 140 7.39 3.51 1.91
C TYR A 140 6.50 2.31 1.56
N ALA A 141 7.10 1.13 1.52
CA ALA A 141 6.41 -0.11 1.22
C ALA A 141 5.21 -0.36 2.15
N ARG A 142 5.38 -0.18 3.47
CA ARG A 142 4.30 -0.37 4.45
C ARG A 142 3.14 0.62 4.29
N ARG A 143 3.39 1.85 3.84
CA ARG A 143 2.32 2.82 3.60
C ARG A 143 1.56 2.51 2.30
N GLY A 144 2.24 2.00 1.28
CA GLY A 144 1.60 1.45 0.08
C GLY A 144 0.66 0.28 0.40
N ILE A 145 1.13 -0.65 1.23
CA ILE A 145 0.32 -1.78 1.75
C ILE A 145 -0.93 -1.27 2.49
N TYR A 146 -0.79 -0.22 3.31
CA TYR A 146 -1.92 0.29 4.09
C TYR A 146 -3.01 0.96 3.25
N SER A 147 -2.66 1.68 2.19
CA SER A 147 -3.66 2.26 1.28
C SER A 147 -4.45 1.16 0.56
N PHE A 148 -3.78 0.06 0.20
CA PHE A 148 -4.48 -1.14 -0.26
C PHE A 148 -5.42 -1.64 0.85
N PHE A 149 -4.95 -1.90 2.08
CA PHE A 149 -5.82 -2.37 3.17
C PHE A 149 -7.05 -1.49 3.44
N LYS A 150 -7.00 -0.17 3.25
CA LYS A 150 -8.17 0.72 3.40
C LYS A 150 -9.34 0.31 2.49
N VAL A 151 -9.06 -0.17 1.29
CA VAL A 151 -10.08 -0.72 0.37
C VAL A 151 -10.70 -2.00 0.92
N PHE A 152 -9.94 -2.79 1.69
CA PHE A 152 -10.32 -4.11 2.21
C PHE A 152 -11.00 -4.07 3.59
N ILE A 153 -10.70 -3.06 4.42
CA ILE A 153 -11.25 -2.90 5.78
C ILE A 153 -12.79 -2.77 5.75
N TYR A 154 -13.34 -2.14 4.72
CA TYR A 154 -14.78 -1.95 4.64
C TYR A 154 -15.53 -3.26 4.34
N ASP A 155 -14.91 -4.20 3.61
CA ASP A 155 -15.53 -5.49 3.26
C ASP A 155 -15.56 -6.47 4.44
N ILE A 156 -14.44 -6.62 5.16
CA ILE A 156 -14.36 -7.52 6.33
C ILE A 156 -15.32 -7.07 7.44
N SER A 157 -15.46 -5.76 7.67
CA SER A 157 -16.37 -5.24 8.69
C SER A 157 -17.86 -5.52 8.41
N LYS A 158 -18.24 -5.72 7.13
CA LYS A 158 -19.59 -6.17 6.75
C LYS A 158 -19.74 -7.69 6.86
N ARG A 159 -18.71 -8.48 6.52
CA ARG A 159 -18.72 -9.94 6.71
C ARG A 159 -18.85 -10.34 8.19
N GLU A 160 -18.23 -9.58 9.10
CA GLU A 160 -18.45 -9.78 10.54
C GLU A 160 -19.91 -9.48 10.93
N LYS A 161 -20.57 -8.46 10.35
CA LYS A 161 -22.01 -8.19 10.62
C LYS A 161 -22.94 -9.31 10.17
N ILE A 162 -22.66 -9.96 9.04
CA ILE A 162 -23.49 -11.06 8.50
C ILE A 162 -23.39 -12.34 9.37
N ASN A 163 -22.30 -12.53 10.10
CA ASN A 163 -22.11 -13.72 10.95
C ASN A 163 -22.64 -13.56 12.38
N TYR A 164 -23.27 -12.42 12.70
CA TYR A 164 -23.87 -12.13 14.02
C TYR A 164 -25.37 -11.75 13.95
N GLU A 165 -26.01 -11.95 12.79
CA GLU A 165 -27.48 -11.89 12.61
C GLU A 165 -28.03 -13.27 12.27
#